data_AF-A0A1Y3VIT5-F1
#
_entry.id   AF-A0A1Y3VIT5-F1
#
_cell.length_a   1.000
_cell.length_b   1.000
_cell.length_c   1.000
_cell.angle_alpha   90.00
_cell.angle_beta   90.00
_cell.angle_gamma   90.00
#
_symmetry.space_group_name_H-M   'P 1'
#
loop_
_entity.id
_entity.type
_entity.pdbx_description
1 polymer ?
#
loop_
_entity_poly.entity_id
_entity_poly.type
_entity_poly.pdbx_seq_one_letter_code
_entity_poly.pdbx_strand_id
1 'polypeptide(L)'
;MNEFTTSQFCYIGMHLANKQDNGLHISADEITQMAQEHTLVSWIEKNVCVVDFWNDDMKRVMDVEFDSLANCEDFGIQKDGIALLIAFCFAFAQNLPTRTIHDL
;
A
#
# COMPACT_ATOMS: atom_id res chain seq x y z
N MET A 1 20.62 -7.19 -0.72
CA MET A 1 19.36 -7.03 0.04
C MET A 1 18.49 -6.12 -0.79
N ASN A 2 17.28 -6.55 -1.12
CA ASN A 2 16.31 -5.64 -1.70
C ASN A 2 15.63 -4.96 -0.52
N GLU A 3 15.87 -3.67 -0.36
CA GLU A 3 15.37 -2.88 0.75
C GLU A 3 14.25 -1.98 0.25
N PHE A 4 13.22 -1.80 1.08
CA PHE A 4 12.20 -0.80 0.84
C PHE A 4 12.82 0.59 0.97
N THR A 5 12.38 1.53 0.12
CA THR A 5 12.87 2.91 0.17
C THR A 5 11.72 3.90 0.24
N THR A 6 11.94 5.04 0.91
CA THR A 6 10.95 6.12 1.03
C THR A 6 10.47 6.58 -0.35
N SER A 7 11.36 6.65 -1.34
CA SER A 7 11.02 7.04 -2.71
C SER A 7 10.00 6.13 -3.38
N GLN A 8 9.99 4.82 -3.08
CA GLN A 8 9.02 3.88 -3.64
C GLN A 8 7.60 4.20 -3.17
N PHE A 9 7.42 4.45 -1.87
CA PHE A 9 6.12 4.80 -1.30
C PHE A 9 5.65 6.19 -1.75
N CYS A 10 6.56 7.17 -1.83
CA CYS A 10 6.23 8.48 -2.41
C CYS A 10 5.77 8.36 -3.87
N TYR A 11 6.44 7.52 -4.67
CA TYR A 11 6.06 7.27 -6.06
C TYR A 11 4.66 6.67 -6.17
N ILE A 12 4.36 5.61 -5.39
CA ILE A 12 3.02 5.00 -5.37
C ILE A 12 1.96 6.03 -4.94
N GLY A 13 2.23 6.81 -3.88
CA GLY A 13 1.33 7.87 -3.41
C GLY A 13 1.02 8.93 -4.46
N MET A 14 2.01 9.36 -5.23
CA MET A 14 1.80 10.29 -6.36
C MET A 14 0.91 9.67 -7.45
N HIS A 15 1.12 8.40 -7.78
CA HIS A 15 0.29 7.71 -8.77
C HIS A 15 -1.15 7.50 -8.28
N LEU A 16 -1.36 7.18 -7.00
CA LEU A 16 -2.67 7.11 -6.37
C LEU A 16 -3.42 8.44 -6.50
N ALA A 17 -2.78 9.56 -6.14
CA ALA A 17 -3.37 10.89 -6.26
C ALA A 17 -3.77 11.21 -7.71
N ASN A 18 -2.90 10.88 -8.67
CA ASN A 18 -3.23 11.06 -10.09
C ASN A 18 -4.41 10.19 -10.53
N LYS A 19 -4.52 8.95 -10.06
CA LYS A 19 -5.67 8.08 -10.39
C LYS A 19 -6.97 8.60 -9.77
N GLN A 20 -6.92 9.11 -8.54
CA GLN A 20 -8.07 9.72 -7.88
C GLN A 20 -8.57 10.95 -8.66
N ASP A 21 -7.66 11.83 -9.09
CA ASP A 21 -7.96 13.00 -9.92
C ASP A 21 -8.60 12.61 -11.27
N ASN A 22 -8.22 11.44 -11.80
CA ASN A 22 -8.81 10.85 -13.01
C ASN A 22 -10.06 9.98 -12.75
N GLY A 23 -10.65 10.05 -11.55
CA GLY A 23 -11.93 9.42 -11.22
C GLY A 23 -11.85 7.96 -10.77
N LEU A 24 -10.67 7.44 -10.43
CA LEU A 24 -10.58 6.17 -9.71
C LEU A 24 -11.13 6.36 -8.30
N HIS A 25 -12.22 5.67 -8.01
CA HIS A 25 -12.85 5.67 -6.70
C HIS A 25 -12.94 4.24 -6.16
N ILE A 26 -12.63 4.09 -4.89
CA ILE A 26 -12.76 2.85 -4.12
C ILE A 26 -13.02 3.23 -2.67
N SER A 27 -13.80 2.44 -1.95
CA SER A 27 -14.09 2.73 -0.54
C SER A 27 -12.93 2.35 0.37
N ALA A 28 -12.84 3.00 1.53
CA ALA A 28 -11.89 2.64 2.58
C ALA A 28 -12.09 1.19 3.07
N ASP A 29 -13.35 0.73 3.12
CA ASP A 29 -13.70 -0.63 3.50
C ASP A 29 -13.14 -1.66 2.49
N GLU A 30 -13.28 -1.40 1.19
CA GLU A 30 -12.72 -2.27 0.14
C GLU A 30 -11.19 -2.32 0.20
N ILE A 31 -10.51 -1.20 0.47
CA ILE A 31 -9.06 -1.17 0.68
C ILE A 31 -8.65 -2.02 1.89
N THR A 32 -9.35 -1.86 3.00
CA THR A 32 -9.09 -2.61 4.24
C THR A 32 -9.31 -4.11 4.02
N GLN A 33 -10.39 -4.48 3.33
CA GLN A 33 -10.66 -5.87 2.98
C GLN A 33 -9.57 -6.45 2.08
N MET A 34 -9.13 -5.74 1.04
CA MET A 34 -8.04 -6.22 0.17
C MET A 34 -6.70 -6.33 0.91
N ALA A 35 -6.45 -5.45 1.88
CA ALA A 35 -5.28 -5.56 2.75
C ALA A 35 -5.34 -6.86 3.57
N GLN A 36 -6.47 -7.17 4.19
CA GLN A 36 -6.67 -8.40 4.98
C GLN A 36 -6.66 -9.68 4.13
N GLU A 37 -7.11 -9.60 2.88
CA GLU A 37 -7.11 -10.72 1.94
C GLU A 37 -5.78 -10.89 1.19
N HIS A 38 -4.77 -10.05 1.48
CA HIS A 38 -3.46 -10.06 0.80
C HIS A 38 -3.57 -9.95 -0.73
N THR A 39 -4.52 -9.13 -1.19
CA THR A 39 -4.74 -8.86 -2.62
C THR A 39 -4.43 -7.40 -2.99
N LEU A 40 -4.19 -6.54 -2.00
CA LEU A 40 -4.02 -5.11 -2.21
C LEU A 40 -2.81 -4.76 -3.09
N VAL A 41 -1.67 -5.44 -2.93
CA VAL A 41 -0.48 -5.17 -3.78
C VAL A 41 -0.81 -5.44 -5.25
N SER A 42 -1.47 -6.56 -5.54
CA SER A 42 -1.89 -6.90 -6.91
C SER A 42 -2.90 -5.89 -7.48
N TRP A 43 -3.77 -5.35 -6.63
CA TRP A 43 -4.72 -4.31 -7.02
C TRP A 43 -4.00 -3.00 -7.38
N ILE A 44 -2.99 -2.60 -6.59
CA ILE A 44 -2.16 -1.43 -6.87
C ILE A 44 -1.45 -1.60 -8.22
N GLU A 45 -0.86 -2.77 -8.48
CA GLU A 45 -0.19 -3.07 -9.76
C GLU A 45 -1.12 -2.92 -10.97
N LYS A 46 -2.35 -3.42 -10.84
CA LYS A 46 -3.33 -3.44 -11.93
C LYS A 46 -3.95 -2.07 -12.20
N ASN A 47 -4.24 -1.30 -11.15
CA ASN A 47 -5.09 -0.11 -11.26
C ASN A 47 -4.31 1.21 -11.14
N VAL A 48 -3.16 1.19 -10.47
CA VAL A 48 -2.43 2.40 -10.07
C VAL A 48 -1.14 2.54 -10.86
N CYS A 49 -0.16 1.67 -10.59
CA CYS A 49 1.17 1.71 -11.19
C CYS A 49 1.86 0.36 -11.04
N VAL A 50 2.76 0.05 -11.97
CA VAL A 50 3.63 -1.13 -11.85
C VAL A 50 4.65 -0.89 -10.72
N VAL A 51 4.85 -1.89 -9.84
CA VAL A 51 5.84 -1.85 -8.75
C VAL A 51 7.00 -2.83 -9.03
N ASP A 52 7.65 -2.68 -10.18
CA ASP A 52 8.75 -3.54 -10.66
C ASP A 52 10.02 -3.45 -9.80
N PHE A 53 10.15 -2.39 -9.01
CA PHE A 53 11.18 -2.22 -7.99
C PHE A 53 10.97 -3.14 -6.76
N TRP A 54 9.82 -3.81 -6.64
CA TRP A 54 9.61 -4.89 -5.68
C TRP A 54 9.66 -6.24 -6.38
N ASN A 55 10.46 -7.15 -5.86
CA ASN A 55 10.42 -8.56 -6.29
C ASN A 55 9.26 -9.31 -5.60
N ASP A 56 9.03 -10.55 -5.99
CA ASP A 56 7.91 -11.35 -5.47
C ASP A 56 7.95 -11.51 -3.93
N ASP A 57 9.13 -11.65 -3.35
CA ASP A 57 9.29 -11.75 -1.89
C ASP A 57 8.91 -10.44 -1.19
N MET A 58 9.34 -9.29 -1.71
CA MET A 58 8.96 -7.97 -1.19
C MET A 58 7.46 -7.73 -1.31
N LYS A 59 6.82 -8.17 -2.41
CA LYS A 59 5.37 -8.05 -2.59
C LYS A 59 4.62 -8.83 -1.51
N ARG A 60 5.06 -10.07 -1.22
CA ARG A 60 4.49 -10.88 -0.13
C ARG A 60 4.67 -10.24 1.23
N VAL A 61 5.85 -9.67 1.51
CA VAL A 61 6.08 -8.91 2.74
C VAL A 61 5.12 -7.72 2.82
N MET A 62 4.95 -6.98 1.72
CA MET A 62 4.06 -5.83 1.68
C MET A 62 2.60 -6.20 1.90
N ASP A 63 2.11 -7.33 1.40
CA ASP A 63 0.75 -7.80 1.70
C ASP A 63 0.52 -7.92 3.21
N VAL A 64 1.48 -8.49 3.96
CA VAL A 64 1.40 -8.63 5.42
C VAL A 64 1.60 -7.29 6.14
N GLU A 65 2.43 -6.39 5.61
CA GLU A 65 2.62 -5.03 6.15
C GLU A 65 1.34 -4.18 5.99
N PHE A 66 0.68 -4.25 4.83
CA PHE A 66 -0.61 -3.56 4.63
C PHE A 66 -1.71 -4.10 5.53
N ASP A 67 -1.83 -5.43 5.66
CA ASP A 67 -2.76 -6.07 6.60
C ASP A 67 -2.51 -5.60 8.04
N SER A 68 -1.25 -5.60 8.47
CA SER A 68 -0.86 -5.12 9.80
C SER A 68 -1.26 -3.66 10.03
N LEU A 69 -0.95 -2.80 9.07
CA LEU A 69 -1.23 -1.37 9.16
C LEU A 69 -2.74 -1.10 9.23
N ALA A 70 -3.52 -1.78 8.38
CA ALA A 70 -4.97 -1.67 8.34
C ALA A 70 -5.66 -2.09 9.65
N ASN A 71 -5.03 -3.00 10.43
CA ASN A 71 -5.56 -3.44 11.71
C ASN A 71 -5.06 -2.63 12.92
N CYS A 72 -3.93 -1.93 12.81
CA CYS A 72 -3.26 -1.32 13.97
C CYS A 72 -3.42 0.21 14.04
N GLU A 73 -3.61 0.90 12.92
CA GLU A 73 -3.56 2.36 12.87
C GLU A 73 -4.89 2.96 12.37
N ASP A 74 -5.41 3.93 13.13
CA ASP A 74 -6.53 4.76 12.70
C ASP A 74 -5.99 6.05 12.07
N PHE A 75 -6.14 6.15 10.75
CA PHE A 75 -5.75 7.34 9.97
C PHE A 75 -6.82 8.43 9.94
N GLY A 76 -7.99 8.21 10.56
CA GLY A 76 -9.13 9.14 10.52
C GLY A 76 -9.84 9.22 9.16
N ILE A 77 -9.53 8.32 8.23
CA ILE A 77 -10.09 8.26 6.87
C ILE A 77 -11.09 7.11 6.79
N GLN A 78 -12.37 7.41 6.63
CA GLN A 78 -13.45 6.41 6.75
C GLN A 78 -14.18 6.10 5.44
N LYS A 79 -13.96 6.89 4.38
CA LYS A 79 -14.78 6.80 3.15
C LYS A 79 -13.94 6.61 1.91
N ASP A 80 -12.95 7.46 1.71
CA ASP A 80 -12.14 7.47 0.49
C ASP A 80 -10.95 6.51 0.64
N GLY A 81 -11.00 5.40 -0.10
CA GLY A 81 -9.96 4.38 -0.06
C GLY A 81 -8.65 4.82 -0.71
N ILE A 82 -8.69 5.72 -1.71
CA ILE A 82 -7.45 6.24 -2.30
C ILE A 82 -6.74 7.14 -1.28
N ALA A 83 -7.48 7.99 -0.57
CA ALA A 83 -6.92 8.79 0.51
C ALA A 83 -6.30 7.90 1.61
N LEU A 84 -6.96 6.79 1.98
CA LEU A 84 -6.43 5.82 2.93
C LEU A 84 -5.13 5.18 2.44
N LEU A 85 -5.05 4.75 1.18
CA LEU A 85 -3.83 4.19 0.61
C LEU A 85 -2.67 5.19 0.56
N ILE A 86 -2.96 6.46 0.28
CA ILE A 86 -1.94 7.52 0.34
C ILE A 86 -1.44 7.67 1.78
N ALA A 87 -2.33 7.58 2.77
CA ALA A 87 -1.94 7.60 4.19
C ALA A 87 -1.06 6.39 4.56
N PHE A 88 -1.38 5.19 4.07
CA PHE A 88 -0.50 4.02 4.23
C PHE A 88 0.89 4.26 3.60
N CYS A 89 0.94 4.84 2.41
CA CYS A 89 2.22 5.20 1.77
C CYS A 89 3.02 6.18 2.63
N PHE A 90 2.37 7.15 3.29
CA PHE A 90 3.05 8.05 4.22
C PHE A 90 3.55 7.33 5.48
N ALA A 91 2.78 6.42 6.05
CA ALA A 91 3.22 5.62 7.19
C ALA A 91 4.49 4.84 6.87
N PHE A 92 4.51 4.14 5.73
CA PHE A 92 5.71 3.41 5.28
C PHE A 92 6.87 4.31 4.87
N ALA A 93 6.59 5.48 4.29
CA ALA A 93 7.63 6.46 3.97
C ALA A 93 8.33 7.00 5.23
N GLN A 94 7.60 7.14 6.34
CA GLN A 94 8.12 7.56 7.64
C GLN A 94 8.84 6.42 8.37
N ASN A 95 8.25 5.23 8.35
CA ASN A 95 8.77 4.02 8.99
C ASN A 95 8.80 2.89 7.96
N LEU A 96 9.96 2.72 7.31
CA LEU A 96 10.11 1.70 6.28
C LEU A 96 9.82 0.31 6.85
N PRO A 97 9.15 -0.58 6.09
CA PRO A 97 8.95 -1.96 6.51
C PRO A 97 10.28 -2.64 6.85
N THR A 98 10.32 -3.31 8.00
CA THR A 98 11.52 -4.01 8.47
C THR A 98 11.42 -5.53 8.34
N ARG A 99 10.22 -6.07 8.10
CA ARG A 99 10.04 -7.51 7.90
C ARG A 99 10.71 -7.98 6.62
N THR A 100 11.10 -9.25 6.64
CA THR A 100 11.66 -9.98 5.52
C THR A 100 10.79 -11.20 5.24
N ILE A 101 11.04 -11.90 4.12
CA ILE A 101 10.32 -13.14 3.79
C ILE A 101 10.51 -14.25 4.84
N HIS A 102 11.55 -14.15 5.67
CA HIS A 102 11.81 -15.11 6.75
C HIS A 102 10.98 -14.85 8.00
N ASP A 103 10.34 -13.69 8.10
CA ASP A 103 9.44 -13.32 9.20
C ASP A 103 7.97 -13.68 8.93
N LEU A 104 7.67 -14.19 7.72
CA LEU A 104 6.31 -14.57 7.29
C LEU A 104 5.97 -16.02 7.63
#